data_AF-A0A7K1CH41-F1
#
_entry.id   AF-A0A7K1CH41-F1
#
_cell.length_a   1.000
_cell.length_b   1.000
_cell.length_c   1.000
_cell.angle_alpha   90.00
_cell.angle_beta   90.00
_cell.angle_gamma   90.00
#
_symmetry.space_group_name_H-M   'P 1'
#
loop_
_entity.id
_entity.type
_entity.pdbx_description
1 polymer ?
#
loop_
_entity_poly.entity_id
_entity_poly.type
_entity_poly.pdbx_seq_one_letter_code
_entity_poly.pdbx_strand_id
1 'polypeptide(L)'
;MIIEVKAEHTYPVIISNQWSVELSKLLIGRNRAAVIVSEKMQDLVKNFPETDTEVLFFPIPDGESGKSSATLLKIWDWLGAAGFTRSDLIIGIGGGATTDFAGFAAASWLRGMDWIAIPTTVAGAVDAAIGGKTAINSEYGKNLIGAFHSPIAVIVDSSWFKTLSDRDFAAGLAEVVKAGFISDGKIIENIG
;
A
#
# COMPACT_ATOMS: atom_id res chain seq x y z
N MET A 1 -7.77 -6.98 14.71
CA MET A 1 -6.89 -6.27 15.67
C MET A 1 -6.53 -4.92 15.07
N ILE A 2 -6.39 -3.87 15.89
CA ILE A 2 -5.98 -2.54 15.41
C ILE A 2 -4.73 -2.13 16.21
N ILE A 3 -3.70 -1.65 15.51
CA ILE A 3 -2.48 -1.07 16.08
C ILE A 3 -2.42 0.39 15.63
N GLU A 4 -2.29 1.31 16.56
CA GLU A 4 -2.11 2.73 16.23
C GLU A 4 -0.63 3.04 15.98
N VAL A 5 -0.33 3.64 14.84
CA VAL A 5 1.03 4.09 14.49
C VAL A 5 1.08 5.61 14.56
N LYS A 6 2.11 6.12 15.24
CA LYS A 6 2.39 7.56 15.33
C LYS A 6 3.54 7.92 14.39
N ALA A 7 3.23 8.68 13.34
CA ALA A 7 4.21 9.22 12.39
C ALA A 7 3.93 10.72 12.17
N GLU A 8 3.79 11.18 10.93
CA GLU A 8 3.39 12.56 10.61
C GLU A 8 1.99 12.90 11.14
N HIS A 9 1.12 11.88 11.16
CA HIS A 9 -0.10 11.86 11.94
C HIS A 9 -0.31 10.44 12.51
N THR A 10 -1.31 10.30 13.38
CA THR A 10 -1.72 8.99 13.87
C THR A 10 -2.61 8.31 12.83
N TYR A 11 -2.39 7.03 12.59
CA TYR A 11 -3.25 6.23 11.72
C TYR A 11 -3.30 4.76 12.18
N PRO A 12 -4.41 4.05 11.92
CA PRO A 12 -4.57 2.66 12.28
C PRO A 12 -3.92 1.71 11.27
N VAL A 13 -3.26 0.68 11.79
CA VAL A 13 -2.96 -0.57 11.09
C VAL A 13 -4.00 -1.60 11.51
N ILE A 14 -4.91 -1.92 10.59
CA ILE A 14 -6.04 -2.81 10.78
C ILE A 14 -5.64 -4.20 10.29
N ILE A 15 -5.48 -5.14 11.21
CA ILE A 15 -5.20 -6.54 10.91
C ILE A 15 -6.51 -7.32 10.95
N SER A 16 -6.96 -7.80 9.79
CA SER A 16 -8.20 -8.54 9.60
C SER A 16 -8.00 -9.73 8.64
N ASN A 17 -9.07 -10.50 8.37
CA ASN A 17 -9.11 -11.50 7.30
C ASN A 17 -10.18 -11.13 6.25
N GLN A 18 -10.58 -9.85 6.23
CA GLN A 18 -11.66 -9.32 5.41
C GLN A 18 -11.29 -7.89 4.98
N TRP A 19 -10.24 -7.75 4.18
CA TRP A 19 -9.77 -6.43 3.74
C TRP A 19 -10.89 -5.59 3.10
N SER A 20 -11.78 -6.22 2.33
CA SER A 20 -12.86 -5.55 1.59
C SER A 20 -13.88 -4.90 2.53
N VAL A 21 -14.23 -5.57 3.64
CA VAL A 21 -15.16 -5.05 4.64
C VAL A 21 -14.57 -3.83 5.35
N GLU A 22 -13.28 -3.88 5.70
CA GLU A 22 -12.60 -2.75 6.32
C GLU A 22 -12.45 -1.58 5.34
N LEU A 23 -12.16 -1.87 4.07
CA LEU A 23 -12.07 -0.87 3.03
C LEU A 23 -13.43 -0.18 2.79
N SER A 24 -14.53 -0.92 2.72
CA SER A 24 -15.88 -0.35 2.55
C SER A 24 -16.18 0.74 3.58
N LYS A 25 -15.79 0.53 4.84
CA LYS A 25 -16.01 1.51 5.92
C LYS A 25 -15.24 2.81 5.68
N LEU A 26 -14.02 2.70 5.13
CA LEU A 26 -13.15 3.85 4.85
C LEU A 26 -13.53 4.60 3.57
N LEU A 27 -14.32 3.98 2.69
CA LEU A 27 -14.86 4.59 1.49
C LEU A 27 -16.12 5.43 1.75
N ILE A 28 -16.81 5.24 2.88
CA ILE A 28 -18.04 5.98 3.20
C ILE A 28 -17.78 7.49 3.14
N GLY A 29 -18.57 8.20 2.32
CA GLY A 29 -18.48 9.65 2.13
C GLY A 29 -17.39 10.10 1.15
N ARG A 30 -16.65 9.18 0.51
CA ARG A 30 -15.75 9.49 -0.60
C ARG A 30 -16.51 9.49 -1.91
N ASN A 31 -16.28 10.52 -2.74
CA ASN A 31 -16.86 10.58 -4.07
C ASN A 31 -16.18 9.60 -5.02
N ARG A 32 -14.84 9.55 -4.98
CA ARG A 32 -14.04 8.69 -5.87
C ARG A 32 -12.82 8.08 -5.20
N ALA A 33 -12.42 6.90 -5.67
CA ALA A 33 -11.19 6.23 -5.29
C ALA A 33 -10.41 5.71 -6.52
N ALA A 34 -9.10 5.97 -6.54
CA ALA A 34 -8.15 5.40 -7.49
C ALA A 34 -7.49 4.16 -6.86
N VAL A 35 -7.71 2.99 -7.43
CA VAL A 35 -7.08 1.74 -7.00
C VAL A 35 -5.84 1.48 -7.85
N ILE A 36 -4.67 1.74 -7.27
CA ILE A 36 -3.38 1.38 -7.85
C ILE A 36 -3.10 -0.06 -7.46
N VAL A 37 -3.08 -0.96 -8.43
CA VAL A 37 -2.98 -2.40 -8.19
C VAL A 37 -1.84 -3.01 -8.99
N SER A 38 -1.08 -3.92 -8.40
CA SER A 38 -0.07 -4.66 -9.16
C SER A 38 -0.75 -5.58 -10.18
N GLU A 39 -0.13 -5.78 -11.35
CA GLU A 39 -0.72 -6.59 -12.42
C GLU A 39 -1.16 -7.99 -11.97
N LYS A 40 -0.35 -8.68 -11.14
CA LYS A 40 -0.70 -9.99 -10.56
C LYS A 40 -1.92 -9.98 -9.65
N MET A 41 -2.24 -8.84 -9.04
CA MET A 41 -3.32 -8.74 -8.07
C MET A 41 -4.66 -8.36 -8.72
N GLN A 42 -4.67 -7.96 -10.00
CA GLN A 42 -5.88 -7.50 -10.70
C GLN A 42 -7.05 -8.49 -10.59
N ASP A 43 -6.79 -9.78 -10.84
CA ASP A 43 -7.83 -10.81 -10.78
C ASP A 43 -8.41 -10.99 -9.38
N LEU A 44 -7.58 -10.81 -8.36
CA LEU A 44 -7.95 -11.02 -6.97
C LEU A 44 -8.73 -9.83 -6.39
N VAL A 45 -8.64 -8.67 -7.02
CA VAL A 45 -9.41 -7.47 -6.64
C VAL A 45 -10.61 -7.23 -7.54
N LYS A 46 -10.92 -8.13 -8.49
CA LYS A 46 -12.12 -8.05 -9.34
C LYS A 46 -13.41 -7.99 -8.54
N ASN A 47 -13.45 -8.69 -7.41
CA ASN A 47 -14.57 -8.65 -6.46
C ASN A 47 -14.35 -7.52 -5.44
N PHE A 48 -14.13 -6.30 -5.95
CA PHE A 48 -14.03 -5.12 -5.11
C PHE A 48 -15.34 -4.92 -4.35
N PRO A 49 -15.31 -4.47 -3.07
CA PRO A 49 -16.54 -4.28 -2.31
C PRO A 49 -17.52 -3.32 -3.02
N GLU A 50 -18.81 -3.64 -2.94
CA GLU A 50 -19.86 -2.70 -3.33
C GLU A 50 -19.78 -1.43 -2.48
N THR A 51 -19.89 -0.27 -3.14
CA THR A 51 -19.75 1.05 -2.53
C THR A 51 -20.42 2.09 -3.42
N ASP A 52 -20.89 3.19 -2.81
CA ASP A 52 -21.39 4.36 -3.52
C ASP A 52 -20.25 5.25 -4.07
N THR A 53 -18.99 4.96 -3.69
CA THR A 53 -17.81 5.63 -4.22
C THR A 53 -17.53 5.17 -5.65
N GLU A 54 -17.26 6.10 -6.57
CA GLU A 54 -16.78 5.75 -7.91
C GLU A 54 -15.36 5.18 -7.82
N VAL A 55 -15.17 3.92 -8.20
CA VAL A 55 -13.88 3.23 -8.11
C VAL A 55 -13.28 3.04 -9.50
N LEU A 56 -12.05 3.52 -9.68
CA LEU A 56 -11.32 3.43 -10.93
C LEU A 56 -10.01 2.68 -10.69
N PHE A 57 -9.69 1.70 -11.54
CA PHE A 57 -8.49 0.87 -11.39
C PHE A 57 -7.38 1.33 -12.32
N PHE A 58 -6.17 1.41 -11.77
CA PHE A 58 -4.94 1.71 -12.49
C PHE A 58 -3.91 0.61 -12.23
N PRO A 59 -3.81 -0.39 -13.11
CA PRO A 59 -2.82 -1.45 -12.95
C PRO A 59 -1.41 -0.92 -13.22
N ILE A 60 -0.44 -1.38 -12.42
CA ILE A 60 0.98 -1.07 -12.59
C ILE A 60 1.81 -2.36 -12.71
N PRO A 61 2.97 -2.30 -13.40
CA PRO A 61 3.90 -3.42 -13.46
C PRO A 61 4.29 -3.93 -12.06
N ASP A 62 4.46 -5.23 -11.92
CA ASP A 62 4.73 -5.84 -10.62
C ASP A 62 6.11 -5.45 -10.04
N GLY A 63 6.15 -5.34 -8.72
CA GLY A 63 7.40 -5.13 -7.98
C GLY A 63 8.09 -3.82 -8.35
N GLU A 64 9.42 -3.86 -8.42
CA GLU A 64 10.25 -2.67 -8.66
C GLU A 64 10.03 -2.03 -10.03
N SER A 65 9.49 -2.77 -11.00
CA SER A 65 9.22 -2.25 -12.35
C SER A 65 8.09 -1.21 -12.35
N GLY A 66 7.16 -1.30 -11.40
CA GLY A 66 6.11 -0.31 -11.21
C GLY A 66 6.62 1.02 -10.65
N LYS A 67 7.76 1.01 -9.93
CA LYS A 67 8.33 2.18 -9.25
C LYS A 67 9.17 3.06 -10.18
N SER A 68 8.59 3.56 -11.25
CA SER A 68 9.30 4.40 -12.22
C SER A 68 8.67 5.78 -12.37
N SER A 69 9.48 6.76 -12.77
CA SER A 69 8.99 8.09 -13.16
C SER A 69 8.02 8.00 -14.35
N ALA A 70 8.23 7.05 -15.26
CA ALA A 70 7.32 6.81 -16.39
C ALA A 70 5.94 6.34 -15.92
N THR A 71 5.86 5.45 -14.93
CA THR A 71 4.59 5.04 -14.31
C THR A 71 3.95 6.21 -13.57
N LEU A 72 4.75 7.02 -12.89
CA LEU A 72 4.28 8.20 -12.15
C LEU A 72 3.63 9.24 -13.06
N LEU A 73 4.23 9.52 -14.23
CA LEU A 73 3.65 10.43 -15.21
C LEU A 73 2.30 9.91 -15.72
N LYS A 74 2.22 8.61 -16.06
CA LYS A 74 0.97 8.00 -16.54
C LYS A 74 -0.16 8.11 -15.53
N ILE A 75 0.13 7.89 -14.24
CA ILE A 75 -0.92 7.97 -13.23
C ILE A 75 -1.37 9.42 -12.99
N TRP A 76 -0.47 10.40 -13.01
CA TRP A 76 -0.87 11.81 -12.91
C TRP A 76 -1.75 12.25 -14.08
N ASP A 77 -1.39 11.88 -15.31
CA ASP A 77 -2.22 12.16 -16.49
C ASP A 77 -3.61 11.51 -16.36
N TRP A 78 -3.64 10.26 -15.91
CA TRP A 78 -4.87 9.51 -15.72
C TRP A 78 -5.77 10.09 -14.61
N LEU A 79 -5.19 10.46 -13.45
CA LEU A 79 -5.91 11.11 -12.35
C LEU A 79 -6.47 12.47 -12.79
N GLY A 80 -5.69 13.25 -13.55
CA GLY A 80 -6.11 14.52 -14.12
C GLY A 80 -7.25 14.37 -15.12
N ALA A 81 -7.14 13.42 -16.04
CA ALA A 81 -8.16 13.14 -17.05
C ALA A 81 -9.47 12.64 -16.44
N ALA A 82 -9.39 11.81 -15.39
CA ALA A 82 -10.57 11.36 -14.66
C ALA A 82 -11.19 12.50 -13.82
N GLY A 83 -10.43 13.53 -13.47
CA GLY A 83 -10.90 14.68 -12.69
C GLY A 83 -10.90 14.45 -11.18
N PHE A 84 -9.88 13.73 -10.67
CA PHE A 84 -9.69 13.57 -9.23
C PHE A 84 -9.48 14.91 -8.51
N THR A 85 -10.04 15.02 -7.32
CA THR A 85 -10.02 16.18 -6.44
C THR A 85 -9.42 15.84 -5.09
N ARG A 86 -9.16 16.83 -4.23
CA ARG A 86 -8.54 16.63 -2.92
C ARG A 86 -9.38 15.80 -1.92
N SER A 87 -10.69 15.72 -2.12
CA SER A 87 -11.57 14.89 -1.27
C SER A 87 -11.56 13.41 -1.65
N ASP A 88 -11.04 13.09 -2.83
CA ASP A 88 -10.95 11.73 -3.33
C ASP A 88 -9.77 10.97 -2.69
N LEU A 89 -9.67 9.68 -2.98
CA LEU A 89 -8.77 8.77 -2.28
C LEU A 89 -7.88 7.98 -3.26
N ILE A 90 -6.64 7.71 -2.88
CA ILE A 90 -5.79 6.71 -3.55
C ILE A 90 -5.69 5.44 -2.68
N ILE A 91 -5.74 4.27 -3.31
CA ILE A 91 -5.62 2.98 -2.62
C ILE A 91 -4.51 2.19 -3.31
N GLY A 92 -3.47 1.80 -2.58
CA GLY A 92 -2.41 0.93 -3.08
C GLY A 92 -2.65 -0.53 -2.66
N ILE A 93 -2.88 -1.43 -3.62
CA ILE A 93 -3.08 -2.87 -3.37
C ILE A 93 -1.96 -3.66 -4.05
N GLY A 94 -1.07 -4.24 -3.24
CA GLY A 94 0.06 -5.02 -3.75
C GLY A 94 1.18 -5.19 -2.74
N GLY A 95 2.35 -5.62 -3.21
CA GLY A 95 3.54 -5.72 -2.36
C GLY A 95 4.11 -4.35 -1.97
N GLY A 96 5.20 -4.34 -1.20
CA GLY A 96 5.83 -3.10 -0.72
C GLY A 96 6.17 -2.10 -1.84
N ALA A 97 6.56 -2.60 -3.00
CA ALA A 97 6.84 -1.73 -4.15
C ALA A 97 5.61 -0.98 -4.67
N THR A 98 4.45 -1.64 -4.68
CA THR A 98 3.17 -1.05 -5.11
C THR A 98 2.69 -0.03 -4.08
N THR A 99 2.80 -0.32 -2.78
CA THR A 99 2.40 0.61 -1.72
C THR A 99 3.32 1.84 -1.67
N ASP A 100 4.63 1.68 -1.88
CA ASP A 100 5.57 2.80 -1.99
C ASP A 100 5.21 3.74 -3.15
N PHE A 101 4.92 3.15 -4.32
CA PHE A 101 4.54 3.90 -5.51
C PHE A 101 3.20 4.63 -5.29
N ALA A 102 2.20 3.93 -4.76
CA ALA A 102 0.88 4.48 -4.51
C ALA A 102 0.93 5.64 -3.51
N GLY A 103 1.68 5.47 -2.42
CA GLY A 103 1.88 6.52 -1.45
C GLY A 103 2.61 7.74 -2.04
N PHE A 104 3.59 7.54 -2.92
CA PHE A 104 4.30 8.67 -3.54
C PHE A 104 3.43 9.38 -4.59
N ALA A 105 2.63 8.64 -5.35
CA ALA A 105 1.61 9.23 -6.22
C ALA A 105 0.61 10.07 -5.42
N ALA A 106 0.16 9.59 -4.26
CA ALA A 106 -0.73 10.33 -3.37
C ALA A 106 -0.06 11.56 -2.72
N ALA A 107 1.21 11.45 -2.33
CA ALA A 107 1.97 12.54 -1.73
C ALA A 107 2.14 13.72 -2.70
N SER A 108 2.33 13.40 -3.98
CA SER A 108 2.70 14.37 -5.01
C SER A 108 1.51 14.92 -5.80
N TRP A 109 0.44 14.13 -5.98
CA TRP A 109 -0.75 14.58 -6.70
C TRP A 109 -1.57 15.55 -5.84
N LEU A 110 -2.01 16.66 -6.45
CA LEU A 110 -2.74 17.77 -5.79
C LEU A 110 -2.08 18.31 -4.50
N ARG A 111 -0.77 18.09 -4.34
CA ARG A 111 0.05 18.42 -3.15
C ARG A 111 -0.32 17.61 -1.91
N GLY A 112 -0.76 16.37 -2.08
CA GLY A 112 -1.13 15.48 -1.00
C GLY A 112 -2.61 15.13 -1.06
N MET A 113 -2.88 13.84 -1.25
CA MET A 113 -4.20 13.24 -1.13
C MET A 113 -4.19 12.16 -0.05
N ASP A 114 -5.35 11.93 0.54
CA ASP A 114 -5.55 10.78 1.41
C ASP A 114 -5.26 9.50 0.65
N TRP A 115 -4.65 8.53 1.34
CA TRP A 115 -4.41 7.23 0.76
C TRP A 115 -4.46 6.08 1.76
N ILE A 116 -4.79 4.89 1.27
CA ILE A 116 -4.84 3.65 2.03
C ILE A 116 -3.83 2.66 1.45
N ALA A 117 -3.09 1.99 2.32
CA ALA A 117 -2.23 0.87 1.94
C ALA A 117 -2.91 -0.47 2.24
N ILE A 118 -2.96 -1.36 1.26
CA ILE A 118 -3.42 -2.75 1.42
C ILE A 118 -2.27 -3.68 0.98
N PRO A 119 -1.29 -3.92 1.86
CA PRO A 119 -0.16 -4.77 1.54
C PRO A 119 -0.58 -6.23 1.37
N THR A 120 -0.17 -6.84 0.25
CA THR A 120 -0.46 -8.26 -0.07
C THR A 120 0.74 -9.18 0.18
N THR A 121 1.86 -8.61 0.66
CA THR A 121 3.09 -9.33 1.00
C THR A 121 3.42 -9.13 2.47
N VAL A 122 4.12 -10.10 3.07
CA VAL A 122 4.60 -9.98 4.46
C VAL A 122 5.52 -8.77 4.61
N ALA A 123 6.49 -8.58 3.71
CA ALA A 123 7.39 -7.42 3.70
C ALA A 123 6.63 -6.09 3.64
N GLY A 124 5.57 -6.02 2.83
CA GLY A 124 4.70 -4.85 2.78
C GLY A 124 3.97 -4.60 4.10
N ALA A 125 3.44 -5.66 4.72
CA ALA A 125 2.62 -5.56 5.92
C ALA A 125 3.39 -5.24 7.20
N VAL A 126 4.69 -5.56 7.26
CA VAL A 126 5.51 -5.38 8.46
C VAL A 126 6.50 -4.23 8.37
N ASP A 127 6.76 -3.71 7.16
CA ASP A 127 7.73 -2.62 6.95
C ASP A 127 7.19 -1.58 5.94
N ALA A 128 7.09 -1.92 4.65
CA ALA A 128 6.93 -0.90 3.60
C ALA A 128 5.63 -0.08 3.68
N ALA A 129 4.50 -0.68 4.10
CA ALA A 129 3.24 0.05 4.25
C ALA A 129 3.17 0.90 5.54
N ILE A 130 4.16 0.80 6.42
CA ILE A 130 4.17 1.42 7.75
C ILE A 130 5.25 2.53 7.80
N GLY A 131 4.92 3.67 8.41
CA GLY A 131 5.82 4.80 8.63
C GLY A 131 5.77 5.87 7.54
N GLY A 132 4.94 5.70 6.50
CA GLY A 132 4.70 6.72 5.47
C GLY A 132 5.89 6.98 4.55
N LYS A 133 6.92 6.12 4.53
CA LYS A 133 8.01 6.23 3.56
C LYS A 133 7.51 5.77 2.20
N THR A 134 7.49 6.68 1.24
CA THR A 134 6.98 6.41 -0.11
C THR A 134 8.00 6.84 -1.14
N ALA A 135 8.14 6.10 -2.24
CA ALA A 135 9.19 6.40 -3.21
C ALA A 135 8.99 5.77 -4.58
N ILE A 136 9.68 6.34 -5.57
CA ILE A 136 9.99 5.72 -6.85
C ILE A 136 11.50 5.49 -6.99
N ASN A 137 11.87 4.68 -7.96
CA ASN A 137 13.27 4.44 -8.32
C ASN A 137 13.72 5.45 -9.38
N SER A 138 15.01 5.77 -9.32
CA SER A 138 15.71 6.50 -10.38
C SER A 138 16.69 5.56 -11.08
N GLU A 139 17.26 6.00 -12.20
CA GLU A 139 18.35 5.27 -12.87
C GLU A 139 19.58 5.10 -11.98
N TYR A 140 19.75 5.96 -10.97
CA TYR A 140 20.89 5.96 -10.04
C TYR A 140 20.67 5.11 -8.79
N GLY A 141 19.48 4.54 -8.60
CA GLY A 141 19.21 3.70 -7.44
C GLY A 141 17.75 3.68 -7.01
N LYS A 142 17.48 2.75 -6.09
CA LYS A 142 16.16 2.52 -5.52
C LYS A 142 15.82 3.53 -4.44
N ASN A 143 14.55 3.92 -4.36
CA ASN A 143 14.00 4.76 -3.30
C ASN A 143 14.69 6.13 -3.10
N LEU A 144 15.41 6.64 -4.11
CA LEU A 144 16.12 7.92 -4.00
C LEU A 144 15.18 9.12 -4.15
N ILE A 145 14.03 8.95 -4.80
CA ILE A 145 13.03 9.99 -5.04
C ILE A 145 11.77 9.59 -4.29
N GLY A 146 11.38 10.35 -3.29
CA GLY A 146 10.29 9.97 -2.41
C GLY A 146 9.82 11.09 -1.49
N ALA A 147 8.88 10.74 -0.63
CA ALA A 147 8.32 11.61 0.40
C ALA A 147 7.96 10.79 1.65
N PHE A 148 7.94 11.48 2.79
CA PHE A 148 7.16 11.03 3.93
C PHE A 148 5.71 11.49 3.69
N HIS A 149 4.80 10.54 3.61
CA HIS A 149 3.37 10.75 3.44
C HIS A 149 2.59 9.59 4.06
N SER A 150 2.25 9.74 5.33
CA SER A 150 1.55 8.71 6.12
C SER A 150 0.16 8.37 5.51
N PRO A 151 -0.23 7.09 5.43
CA PRO A 151 -1.56 6.71 4.96
C PRO A 151 -2.62 7.03 6.02
N ILE A 152 -3.88 7.20 5.61
CA ILE A 152 -4.99 7.35 6.57
C ILE A 152 -5.33 6.02 7.26
N ALA A 153 -4.95 4.89 6.65
CA ALA A 153 -5.04 3.55 7.23
C ALA A 153 -4.16 2.56 6.47
N VAL A 154 -3.72 1.51 7.16
CA VAL A 154 -3.13 0.31 6.56
C VAL A 154 -4.04 -0.87 6.84
N ILE A 155 -4.46 -1.62 5.82
CA ILE A 155 -5.29 -2.82 5.97
C ILE A 155 -4.45 -4.05 5.66
N VAL A 156 -4.13 -4.81 6.69
CA VAL A 156 -3.38 -6.07 6.59
C VAL A 156 -4.37 -7.23 6.62
N ASP A 157 -4.47 -7.95 5.51
CA ASP A 157 -5.25 -9.19 5.44
C ASP A 157 -4.33 -10.40 5.24
N SER A 158 -4.23 -11.22 6.30
CA SER A 158 -3.30 -12.34 6.34
C SER A 158 -3.62 -13.44 5.35
N SER A 159 -4.84 -13.48 4.80
CA SER A 159 -5.22 -14.46 3.78
C SER A 159 -4.43 -14.30 2.48
N TRP A 160 -3.96 -13.08 2.17
CA TRP A 160 -3.08 -12.80 1.03
C TRP A 160 -1.74 -13.52 1.12
N PHE A 161 -1.24 -13.77 2.33
CA PHE A 161 0.08 -14.37 2.49
C PHE A 161 0.10 -15.86 2.12
N LYS A 162 -1.07 -16.51 2.09
CA LYS A 162 -1.21 -17.92 1.71
C LYS A 162 -0.95 -18.19 0.23
N THR A 163 -1.01 -17.15 -0.62
CA THR A 163 -0.77 -17.28 -2.06
C THR A 163 0.65 -16.86 -2.46
N LEU A 164 1.48 -16.42 -1.50
CA LEU A 164 2.86 -16.05 -1.76
C LEU A 164 3.72 -17.27 -2.07
N SER A 165 4.74 -17.05 -2.90
CA SER A 165 5.81 -18.03 -3.05
C SER A 165 6.60 -18.15 -1.75
N ASP A 166 7.20 -19.31 -1.50
CA ASP A 166 8.09 -19.51 -0.33
C ASP A 166 9.19 -18.45 -0.27
N ARG A 167 9.69 -18.02 -1.44
CA ARG A 167 10.69 -16.96 -1.56
C ARG A 167 10.17 -15.62 -1.07
N ASP A 168 8.99 -15.20 -1.49
CA ASP A 168 8.42 -13.90 -1.12
C ASP A 168 7.98 -13.88 0.35
N PHE A 169 7.48 -15.01 0.84
CA PHE A 169 7.16 -15.19 2.25
C PHE A 169 8.42 -15.11 3.13
N ALA A 170 9.48 -15.85 2.76
CA ALA A 170 10.77 -15.83 3.46
C ALA A 170 11.43 -14.44 3.44
N ALA A 171 11.35 -13.74 2.30
CA ALA A 171 11.86 -12.37 2.19
C ALA A 171 11.16 -11.42 3.17
N GLY A 172 9.84 -11.57 3.37
CA GLY A 172 9.13 -10.79 4.39
C GLY A 172 9.45 -11.20 5.82
N LEU A 173 9.66 -12.50 6.09
CA LEU A 173 10.09 -12.96 7.41
C LEU A 173 11.46 -12.43 7.81
N ALA A 174 12.35 -12.15 6.86
CA ALA A 174 13.63 -11.50 7.16
C ALA A 174 13.43 -10.14 7.87
N GLU A 175 12.40 -9.38 7.49
CA GLU A 175 12.06 -8.11 8.15
C GLU A 175 11.46 -8.31 9.55
N VAL A 176 10.70 -9.39 9.75
CA VAL A 176 10.20 -9.79 11.07
C VAL A 176 11.34 -10.19 12.00
N VAL A 177 12.29 -10.99 11.51
CA VAL A 177 13.49 -11.39 12.25
C VAL A 177 14.35 -10.18 12.59
N LYS A 178 14.54 -9.25 11.64
CA LYS A 178 15.19 -7.95 11.89
C LYS A 178 14.53 -7.24 13.06
N ALA A 179 13.20 -7.12 13.07
CA ALA A 179 12.44 -6.52 14.17
C ALA A 179 12.65 -7.25 15.51
N GLY A 180 12.69 -8.58 15.49
CA GLY A 180 12.94 -9.41 16.66
C GLY A 180 14.31 -9.16 17.30
N PHE A 181 15.36 -9.04 16.48
CA PHE A 181 16.70 -8.75 16.98
C PHE A 181 16.86 -7.33 17.52
N ILE A 182 16.20 -6.32 16.92
CA ILE A 182 16.39 -4.92 17.30
C ILE A 182 15.46 -4.45 18.41
N SER A 183 14.30 -5.09 18.60
CA SER A 183 13.25 -4.55 19.48
C SER A 183 12.55 -5.57 20.37
N ASP A 184 12.27 -6.79 19.92
CA ASP A 184 11.50 -7.76 20.72
C ASP A 184 11.98 -9.20 20.51
N GLY A 185 12.84 -9.67 21.42
CA GLY A 185 13.39 -11.02 21.39
C GLY A 185 12.34 -12.14 21.42
N LYS A 186 11.12 -11.87 21.91
CA LYS A 186 10.02 -12.86 21.88
C LYS A 186 9.60 -13.22 20.46
N ILE A 187 9.82 -12.33 19.48
CA ILE A 187 9.58 -12.64 18.07
C ILE A 187 10.49 -13.79 17.63
N ILE A 188 11.76 -13.78 18.03
CA ILE A 188 12.72 -14.83 17.70
C ILE A 188 12.35 -16.15 18.39
N GLU A 189 11.97 -16.08 19.68
CA GLU A 189 11.55 -17.26 20.46
C GLU A 189 10.31 -17.96 19.89
N ASN A 190 9.41 -17.23 19.23
CA ASN A 190 8.17 -17.78 18.68
C ASN A 190 8.30 -18.29 17.24
N ILE A 191 9.42 -18.01 16.55
CA ILE A 191 9.68 -18.46 15.18
C ILE A 191 10.57 -19.72 15.16
N GLY A 192 11.38 -19.95 16.20
CA GLY A 192 12.21 -21.14 16.38
C GLY A 192 11.49 -22.29 17.08
#